data_AF-A0A1V5N6Q3-F1
#
_entry.id   AF-A0A1V5N6Q3-F1
#
_cell.length_a   1.000
_cell.length_b   1.000
_cell.length_c   1.000
_cell.angle_alpha   90.00
_cell.angle_beta   90.00
_cell.angle_gamma   90.00
#
_symmetry.space_group_name_H-M   'P 1'
#
loop_
_entity.id
_entity.type
_entity.pdbx_description
1 polymer ?
#
loop_
_entity_poly.entity_id
_entity_poly.type
_entity_poly.pdbx_seq_one_letter_code
_entity_poly.pdbx_strand_id
1 'polypeptide(L)'
;MLSSPTATITVTSTKTITPTVTQTSTPLAHLRCEYFSYNTSVQSDTIFVNIRIYNTGNTAVNTAGISTKYWFTQEGIDPSTAEVDDSRILPSGKDIKAGTTTSVSVLNCSQDRLLTTGFGVDVLQPGEFIEVHLRIHHTSWQSYNKYTQTNDYSFGLQTWFTQWNKIGLYYNNSLVWGIEPDCSQPVPTPTIGFAMFKKIKKVLNYLQ
;
A
#
# COMPACT_ATOMS: atom_id res chain seq x y z
N MET A 1 -70.77 -1.37 37.16
CA MET A 1 -70.08 -1.40 35.84
C MET A 1 -68.63 -1.02 36.11
N LEU A 2 -67.70 -1.98 36.17
CA LEU A 2 -66.28 -1.70 36.43
C LEU A 2 -65.64 -1.07 35.19
N SER A 3 -65.01 0.09 35.34
CA SER A 3 -64.21 0.75 34.31
C SER A 3 -62.74 0.36 34.44
N SER A 4 -62.20 -0.33 33.43
CA SER A 4 -60.77 -0.63 33.31
C SER A 4 -60.01 0.58 32.76
N PRO A 5 -58.86 1.00 33.34
CA PRO A 5 -58.05 2.05 32.76
C PRO A 5 -57.21 1.52 31.59
N THR A 6 -57.25 2.21 30.46
CA THR A 6 -56.41 1.95 29.28
C THR A 6 -55.08 2.68 29.42
N ALA A 7 -53.96 1.95 29.36
CA ALA A 7 -52.62 2.55 29.37
C ALA A 7 -52.32 3.24 28.04
N THR A 8 -51.88 4.51 28.09
CA THR A 8 -51.41 5.26 26.92
C THR A 8 -49.89 5.06 26.77
N ILE A 9 -49.45 4.56 25.62
CA ILE A 9 -48.02 4.42 25.31
C ILE A 9 -47.55 5.71 24.62
N THR A 10 -46.68 6.46 25.28
CA THR A 10 -46.01 7.62 24.68
C THR A 10 -44.77 7.16 23.92
N VAL A 11 -44.76 7.34 22.59
CA VAL A 11 -43.57 7.05 21.77
C VAL A 11 -42.74 8.33 21.65
N THR A 12 -41.58 8.35 22.29
CA THR A 12 -40.61 9.46 22.17
C THR A 12 -39.77 9.25 20.91
N SER A 13 -39.82 10.19 19.97
CA SER A 13 -38.98 10.14 18.76
C SER A 13 -37.54 10.60 19.08
N THR A 14 -36.59 9.69 18.97
CA THR A 14 -35.16 10.00 19.08
C THR A 14 -34.66 10.60 17.77
N LYS A 15 -34.13 11.82 17.81
CA LYS A 15 -33.55 12.50 16.64
C LYS A 15 -32.17 11.90 16.33
N THR A 16 -32.10 11.02 15.34
CA THR A 16 -30.83 10.47 14.84
C THR A 16 -30.05 11.57 14.11
N ILE A 17 -28.91 11.97 14.66
CA ILE A 17 -27.91 12.78 13.96
C ILE A 17 -27.12 11.88 13.02
N THR A 18 -27.45 11.95 11.73
CA THR A 18 -26.64 11.33 10.67
C THR A 18 -25.37 12.14 10.49
N PRO A 19 -24.16 11.55 10.57
CA PRO A 19 -22.94 12.27 10.25
C PRO A 19 -22.94 12.61 8.76
N THR A 20 -22.97 13.91 8.45
CA THR A 20 -22.77 14.41 7.09
C THR A 20 -21.29 14.33 6.76
N VAL A 21 -20.89 13.31 5.99
CA VAL A 21 -19.58 13.30 5.35
C VAL A 21 -19.64 14.32 4.20
N THR A 22 -19.07 15.51 4.41
CA THR A 22 -18.81 16.44 3.32
C THR A 22 -17.72 15.83 2.45
N GLN A 23 -18.11 15.09 1.42
CA GLN A 23 -17.20 14.73 0.34
C GLN A 23 -16.91 16.02 -0.44
N THR A 24 -15.80 16.67 -0.10
CA THR A 24 -15.18 17.64 -1.00
C THR A 24 -14.76 16.83 -2.23
N SER A 25 -15.54 16.93 -3.31
CA SER A 25 -15.22 16.32 -4.59
C SER A 25 -14.01 17.04 -5.18
N THR A 26 -12.82 16.71 -4.69
CA THR A 26 -11.57 16.99 -5.40
C THR A 26 -11.73 16.33 -6.77
N PRO A 27 -11.50 17.05 -7.88
CA PRO A 27 -11.54 16.42 -9.20
C PRO A 27 -10.62 15.20 -9.17
N LEU A 28 -11.22 14.02 -9.37
CA LEU A 28 -10.53 12.75 -9.27
C LEU A 28 -9.51 12.71 -10.40
N ALA A 29 -8.22 12.72 -10.07
CA ALA A 29 -7.19 12.51 -11.07
C ALA A 29 -7.38 11.11 -11.67
N HIS A 30 -7.55 11.03 -12.99
CA HIS A 30 -7.70 9.77 -13.70
C HIS A 30 -6.33 9.13 -13.91
N LEU A 31 -5.84 8.44 -12.88
CA LEU A 31 -4.54 7.78 -12.90
C LEU A 31 -4.69 6.26 -12.94
N ARG A 32 -3.70 5.60 -13.55
CA ARG A 32 -3.62 4.14 -13.61
C ARG A 32 -2.28 3.66 -13.08
N CYS A 33 -2.29 2.60 -12.28
CA CYS A 33 -1.09 1.92 -11.81
C CYS A 33 -0.81 0.67 -12.64
N GLU A 34 0.42 0.56 -13.11
CA GLU A 34 1.01 -0.66 -13.66
C GLU A 34 2.21 -1.07 -12.81
N TYR A 35 2.49 -2.36 -12.77
CA TYR A 35 3.59 -2.91 -11.96
C TYR A 35 4.26 -4.07 -12.66
N PHE A 36 5.54 -4.25 -12.36
CA PHE A 36 6.25 -5.51 -12.57
C PHE A 36 7.37 -5.69 -11.55
N SER A 37 7.94 -6.90 -11.50
CA SER A 37 9.14 -7.21 -10.71
C SER A 37 10.26 -7.74 -11.59
N TYR A 38 11.50 -7.33 -11.31
CA TYR A 38 12.69 -7.95 -11.91
C TYR A 38 12.98 -9.36 -11.39
N ASN A 39 12.47 -9.70 -10.21
CA ASN A 39 12.66 -11.02 -9.61
C ASN A 39 11.34 -11.56 -9.04
N THR A 40 10.83 -12.62 -9.67
CA THR A 40 9.57 -13.27 -9.28
C THR A 40 9.77 -14.56 -8.49
N SER A 41 11.00 -14.83 -8.03
CA SER A 41 11.32 -16.01 -7.21
C SER A 41 10.54 -15.99 -5.90
N VAL A 42 10.13 -17.17 -5.41
CA VAL A 42 9.37 -17.29 -4.16
C VAL A 42 10.13 -16.71 -2.97
N GLN A 43 11.45 -16.91 -2.91
CA GLN A 43 12.32 -16.32 -1.90
C GLN A 43 13.34 -15.38 -2.55
N SER A 44 13.58 -14.24 -1.90
CA SER A 44 14.55 -13.24 -2.33
C SER A 44 15.04 -12.43 -1.13
N ASP A 45 16.27 -11.92 -1.17
CA ASP A 45 16.73 -10.89 -0.21
C ASP A 45 16.28 -9.48 -0.61
N THR A 46 15.71 -9.37 -1.80
CA THR A 46 15.37 -8.12 -2.45
C THR A 46 13.98 -8.22 -3.07
N ILE A 47 13.08 -7.31 -2.73
CA ILE A 47 11.81 -7.15 -3.44
C ILE A 47 11.99 -6.00 -4.43
N PHE A 48 11.79 -6.27 -5.71
CA PHE A 48 11.76 -5.23 -6.74
C PHE A 48 10.33 -4.74 -6.92
N VAL A 49 10.16 -3.42 -6.82
CA VAL A 49 8.87 -2.76 -6.97
C VAL A 49 8.97 -1.72 -8.08
N ASN A 50 8.69 -2.15 -9.31
CA ASN A 50 8.74 -1.27 -10.46
C ASN A 50 7.32 -0.84 -10.81
N ILE A 51 7.04 0.44 -10.68
CA ILE A 51 5.72 1.02 -10.83
C ILE A 51 5.71 1.98 -12.00
N ARG A 52 4.62 1.96 -12.76
CA ARG A 52 4.33 2.97 -13.75
C ARG A 52 2.97 3.61 -13.48
N ILE A 53 2.94 4.93 -13.44
CA ILE A 53 1.77 5.73 -13.12
C ILE A 53 1.40 6.53 -14.36
N TYR A 54 0.33 6.13 -15.05
CA TYR A 54 -0.16 6.83 -16.23
C TYR A 54 -1.19 7.90 -15.86
N ASN A 55 -1.05 9.09 -16.43
CA ASN A 55 -2.15 10.04 -16.50
C ASN A 55 -3.05 9.68 -17.69
N THR A 56 -4.16 9.00 -17.39
CA THR A 56 -5.18 8.60 -18.37
C THR A 56 -6.28 9.65 -18.55
N GLY A 57 -6.23 10.75 -17.79
CA GLY A 57 -7.17 11.83 -17.88
C GLY A 57 -6.87 12.80 -19.03
N ASN A 58 -7.62 13.90 -19.03
CA ASN A 58 -7.48 15.00 -19.97
C ASN A 58 -6.96 16.30 -19.32
N THR A 59 -6.55 16.23 -18.05
CA THR A 59 -6.01 17.35 -17.28
C THR A 59 -4.62 17.02 -16.75
N ALA A 60 -3.77 18.05 -16.65
CA ALA A 60 -2.45 17.92 -16.06
C ALA A 60 -2.55 17.70 -14.55
N VAL A 61 -1.67 16.85 -14.00
CA VAL A 61 -1.65 16.47 -12.58
C VAL A 61 -0.35 16.94 -11.94
N ASN A 62 -0.42 17.54 -10.75
CA ASN A 62 0.78 17.86 -9.97
C ASN A 62 1.27 16.58 -9.28
N THR A 63 2.51 16.19 -9.54
CA THR A 63 3.08 14.93 -9.02
C THR A 63 3.24 14.93 -7.50
N ALA A 64 3.30 16.10 -6.85
CA ALA A 64 3.38 16.19 -5.38
C ALA A 64 2.11 15.67 -4.68
N GLY A 65 0.99 15.62 -5.39
CA GLY A 65 -0.23 15.00 -4.88
C GLY A 65 -0.25 13.47 -5.03
N ILE A 66 0.67 12.89 -5.80
CA ILE A 66 0.70 11.46 -6.11
C ILE A 66 1.45 10.69 -5.04
N SER A 67 0.87 9.59 -4.58
CA SER A 67 1.58 8.59 -3.79
C SER A 67 1.12 7.17 -4.12
N THR A 68 2.00 6.20 -3.91
CA THR A 68 1.68 4.77 -4.04
C THR A 68 1.94 4.02 -2.75
N LYS A 69 1.19 2.93 -2.55
CA LYS A 69 1.30 2.04 -1.40
C LYS A 69 1.43 0.59 -1.86
N TYR A 70 2.49 -0.07 -1.41
CA TYR A 70 2.78 -1.49 -1.65
C TYR A 70 2.82 -2.22 -0.30
N TRP A 71 1.94 -3.20 -0.12
CA TRP A 71 1.79 -4.00 1.09
C TRP A 71 2.53 -5.32 0.96
N PHE A 72 3.29 -5.65 2.01
CA PHE A 72 4.09 -6.86 2.10
C PHE A 72 4.21 -7.33 3.54
N THR A 73 4.83 -8.49 3.73
CA THR A 73 5.08 -9.07 5.04
C THR A 73 6.56 -9.10 5.38
N GLN A 74 6.88 -8.87 6.65
CA GLN A 74 8.24 -8.93 7.16
C GLN A 74 8.62 -10.34 7.59
N GLU A 75 9.46 -10.99 6.80
CA GLU A 75 10.33 -12.07 7.27
C GLU A 75 11.65 -11.53 7.86
N GLY A 76 12.44 -12.38 8.51
CA GLY A 76 13.68 -11.94 9.16
C GLY A 76 13.45 -11.13 10.45
N ILE A 77 14.57 -10.62 10.99
CA ILE A 77 14.60 -9.84 12.25
C ILE A 77 15.01 -8.39 12.02
N ASP A 78 15.78 -8.13 10.97
CA ASP A 78 16.29 -6.79 10.71
C ASP A 78 15.23 -5.96 10.00
N PRO A 79 15.15 -4.65 10.28
CA PRO A 79 14.24 -3.74 9.60
C PRO A 79 14.43 -3.76 8.09
N SER A 80 13.35 -3.47 7.36
CA SER A 80 13.42 -3.25 5.91
C SER A 80 13.51 -1.77 5.60
N THR A 81 14.29 -1.46 4.57
CA THR A 81 14.43 -0.14 3.97
C THR A 81 14.10 -0.23 2.49
N ALA A 82 13.83 0.91 1.85
CA ALA A 82 13.51 0.99 0.43
C ALA A 82 14.32 2.08 -0.25
N GLU A 83 14.88 1.76 -1.41
CA GLU A 83 15.70 2.66 -2.22
C GLU A 83 15.01 2.98 -3.54
N VAL A 84 15.24 4.19 -4.05
CA VAL A 84 14.85 4.58 -5.40
C VAL A 84 16.04 4.33 -6.32
N ASP A 85 15.93 3.34 -7.21
CA ASP A 85 16.97 3.04 -8.19
C ASP A 85 16.90 4.04 -9.35
N ASP A 86 15.71 4.32 -9.87
CA ASP A 86 15.45 5.26 -10.95
C ASP A 86 14.02 5.84 -10.85
N SER A 87 13.82 7.10 -11.27
CA SER A 87 12.48 7.66 -11.42
C SER A 87 12.43 8.77 -12.47
N ARG A 88 11.52 8.66 -13.43
CA ARG A 88 11.44 9.58 -14.57
C ARG A 88 10.00 9.83 -15.01
N ILE A 89 9.76 11.00 -15.60
CA ILE A 89 8.56 11.27 -16.41
C ILE A 89 8.88 10.95 -17.87
N LEU A 90 8.00 10.21 -18.53
CA LEU A 90 8.11 9.76 -19.90
C LEU A 90 6.89 10.20 -20.72
N PRO A 91 7.07 10.49 -22.03
CA PRO A 91 8.25 10.22 -22.84
C PRO A 91 9.34 11.31 -22.80
N SER A 92 9.14 12.41 -22.06
CA SER A 92 10.11 13.51 -21.98
C SER A 92 11.49 13.11 -21.44
N GLY A 93 11.56 12.02 -20.67
CA GLY A 93 12.80 11.52 -20.08
C GLY A 93 13.29 12.34 -18.89
N LYS A 94 12.45 13.23 -18.36
CA LYS A 94 12.79 14.10 -17.23
C LYS A 94 13.05 13.27 -15.98
N ASP A 95 14.27 13.36 -15.45
CA ASP A 95 14.63 12.75 -14.18
C ASP A 95 13.93 13.44 -13.01
N ILE A 96 13.22 12.66 -12.20
CA ILE A 96 12.53 13.11 -10.98
C ILE A 96 12.97 12.32 -9.74
N LYS A 97 14.07 11.55 -9.85
CA LYS A 97 14.59 10.70 -8.79
C LYS A 97 14.86 11.48 -7.50
N ALA A 98 15.45 12.68 -7.60
CA ALA A 98 15.75 13.52 -6.44
C ALA A 98 14.50 13.96 -5.66
N GLY A 99 13.33 14.03 -6.31
CA GLY A 99 12.06 14.33 -5.68
C GLY A 99 11.26 13.10 -5.25
N THR A 100 11.71 11.90 -5.61
CA THR A 100 11.01 10.65 -5.28
C THR A 100 11.42 10.19 -3.88
N THR A 101 10.44 9.93 -3.03
CA THR A 101 10.66 9.56 -1.63
C THR A 101 10.06 8.20 -1.35
N THR A 102 10.72 7.43 -0.49
CA THR A 102 10.27 6.11 -0.04
C THR A 102 10.25 6.07 1.48
N SER A 103 9.30 5.33 2.05
CA SER A 103 9.29 5.00 3.46
C SER A 103 8.65 3.64 3.68
N VAL A 104 9.18 2.87 4.64
CA VAL A 104 8.61 1.59 5.06
C VAL A 104 8.04 1.78 6.47
N SER A 105 6.75 1.49 6.63
CA SER A 105 6.03 1.59 7.91
C SER A 105 5.52 0.22 8.36
N VAL A 106 5.31 0.08 9.67
CA VAL A 106 4.74 -1.12 10.28
C VAL A 106 3.23 -0.95 10.41
N LEU A 107 2.48 -1.98 10.02
CA LEU A 107 1.02 -2.02 10.13
C LEU A 107 0.55 -3.09 11.12
N ASN A 108 -0.58 -2.84 11.76
CA ASN A 108 -1.26 -3.83 12.60
C ASN A 108 -2.26 -4.66 11.79
N CYS A 109 -1.80 -5.27 10.69
CA CYS A 109 -2.61 -6.12 9.82
C CYS A 109 -1.81 -7.35 9.36
N SER A 110 -2.44 -8.25 8.62
CA SER A 110 -1.79 -9.48 8.11
C SER A 110 -0.63 -9.16 7.16
N GLN A 111 -0.67 -8.00 6.51
CA GLN A 111 0.40 -7.42 5.70
C GLN A 111 1.14 -6.37 6.53
N ASP A 112 2.04 -6.82 7.38
CA ASP A 112 2.58 -6.03 8.49
C ASP A 112 3.56 -4.93 8.06
N ARG A 113 3.83 -4.76 6.77
CA ARG A 113 4.65 -3.69 6.21
C ARG A 113 3.97 -2.98 5.04
N LEU A 114 4.26 -1.68 4.97
CA LEU A 114 3.79 -0.81 3.91
C LEU A 114 4.92 0.07 3.39
N LEU A 115 5.30 -0.13 2.13
CA LEU A 115 6.11 0.81 1.37
C LEU A 115 5.20 1.93 0.85
N THR A 116 5.47 3.16 1.23
CA THR A 116 4.86 4.36 0.64
C THR A 116 5.88 5.07 -0.24
N THR A 117 5.50 5.35 -1.48
CA THR A 117 6.30 6.15 -2.41
C THR A 117 5.59 7.46 -2.70
N GLY A 118 6.30 8.58 -2.61
CA GLY A 118 5.79 9.91 -2.97
C GLY A 118 6.70 10.59 -3.98
N PHE A 119 6.21 11.67 -4.60
CA PHE A 119 6.95 12.40 -5.63
C PHE A 119 7.02 13.90 -5.29
N GLY A 120 8.03 14.57 -5.86
CA GLY A 120 8.25 16.00 -5.71
C GLY A 120 7.27 16.83 -6.55
N VAL A 121 7.47 18.14 -6.58
CA VAL A 121 6.65 19.06 -7.38
C VAL A 121 7.10 19.04 -8.84
N ASP A 122 6.28 18.42 -9.68
CA ASP A 122 6.38 18.42 -11.14
C ASP A 122 4.98 18.32 -11.76
N VAL A 123 4.90 18.34 -13.09
CA VAL A 123 3.64 18.24 -13.83
C VAL A 123 3.65 16.99 -14.69
N LEU A 124 2.62 16.17 -14.53
CA LEU A 124 2.34 15.00 -15.34
C LEU A 124 1.21 15.31 -16.32
N GLN A 125 1.53 15.50 -17.60
CA GLN A 125 0.56 15.85 -18.63
C GLN A 125 -0.34 14.65 -18.99
N PRO A 126 -1.52 14.89 -19.59
CA PRO A 126 -2.33 13.84 -20.19
C PRO A 126 -1.50 12.95 -21.14
N GLY A 127 -1.58 11.62 -20.95
CA GLY A 127 -0.84 10.64 -21.75
C GLY A 127 0.62 10.42 -21.33
N GLU A 128 1.18 11.25 -20.46
CA GLU A 128 2.48 11.00 -19.84
C GLU A 128 2.37 9.97 -18.71
N PHE A 129 3.51 9.42 -18.33
CA PHE A 129 3.60 8.54 -17.18
C PHE A 129 4.88 8.76 -16.38
N ILE A 130 4.78 8.50 -15.08
CA ILE A 130 5.95 8.30 -14.22
C ILE A 130 6.33 6.83 -14.31
N GLU A 131 7.62 6.56 -14.50
CA GLU A 131 8.20 5.24 -14.28
C GLU A 131 9.14 5.33 -13.08
N VAL A 132 8.98 4.43 -12.11
CA VAL A 132 9.80 4.38 -10.91
C VAL A 132 10.23 2.94 -10.62
N HIS A 133 11.52 2.77 -10.34
CA HIS A 133 12.13 1.49 -10.01
C HIS A 133 12.60 1.55 -8.57
N LEU A 134 12.06 0.66 -7.74
CA LEU A 134 12.30 0.65 -6.30
C LEU A 134 12.83 -0.71 -5.86
N ARG A 135 13.63 -0.67 -4.80
CA ARG A 135 14.21 -1.85 -4.19
C ARG A 135 13.96 -1.86 -2.69
N ILE A 136 13.26 -2.88 -2.19
CA ILE A 136 13.12 -3.13 -0.75
C ILE A 136 14.15 -4.19 -0.36
N HIS A 137 14.90 -3.94 0.69
CA HIS A 137 15.83 -4.91 1.28
C HIS A 137 15.94 -4.72 2.79
N HIS A 138 16.44 -5.74 3.47
CA HIS A 138 16.76 -5.60 4.90
C HIS A 138 17.95 -4.68 5.08
N THR A 139 18.03 -3.98 6.22
CA THR A 139 19.18 -3.11 6.53
C THR A 139 20.50 -3.86 6.63
N SER A 140 20.45 -5.19 6.83
CA SER A 140 21.61 -6.07 6.76
C SER A 140 21.38 -7.21 5.77
N TRP A 141 22.42 -7.56 5.01
CA TRP A 141 22.39 -8.59 3.96
C TRP A 141 22.74 -9.98 4.52
N GLN A 142 21.99 -10.44 5.51
CA GLN A 142 22.21 -11.73 6.15
C GLN A 142 21.39 -12.84 5.47
N SER A 143 21.88 -14.07 5.51
CA SER A 143 21.21 -15.21 4.84
C SER A 143 19.81 -15.51 5.40
N TYR A 144 19.55 -15.18 6.67
CA TYR A 144 18.25 -15.33 7.32
C TYR A 144 17.25 -14.19 6.96
N ASN A 145 17.71 -13.15 6.28
CA ASN A 145 16.91 -12.00 5.84
C ASN A 145 16.41 -12.22 4.41
N LYS A 146 15.48 -13.16 4.25
CA LYS A 146 14.83 -13.48 2.99
C LYS A 146 13.33 -13.25 3.10
N TYR A 147 12.78 -12.52 2.14
CA TYR A 147 11.35 -12.36 1.94
C TYR A 147 10.75 -13.60 1.29
N THR A 148 9.48 -13.87 1.58
CA THR A 148 8.70 -14.91 0.89
C THR A 148 7.68 -14.28 -0.05
N GLN A 149 8.12 -13.61 -1.13
CA GLN A 149 7.30 -12.73 -1.99
C GLN A 149 5.86 -13.20 -2.30
N THR A 150 5.63 -14.50 -2.49
CA THR A 150 4.29 -15.06 -2.75
C THR A 150 3.24 -14.88 -1.63
N ASN A 151 3.66 -14.53 -0.40
CA ASN A 151 2.73 -14.22 0.70
C ASN A 151 2.43 -12.71 0.84
N ASP A 152 3.09 -11.88 0.04
CA ASP A 152 2.88 -10.44 0.02
C ASP A 152 1.66 -10.09 -0.81
N TYR A 153 0.80 -9.22 -0.27
CA TYR A 153 -0.44 -8.83 -0.93
C TYR A 153 -0.18 -8.17 -2.28
N SER A 154 0.76 -7.23 -2.33
CA SER A 154 1.02 -6.44 -3.53
C SER A 154 1.91 -7.15 -4.56
N PHE A 155 2.48 -8.31 -4.24
CA PHE A 155 3.38 -9.02 -5.15
C PHE A 155 2.65 -9.68 -6.32
N GLY A 156 3.26 -9.60 -7.49
CA GLY A 156 2.78 -10.20 -8.74
C GLY A 156 3.90 -10.84 -9.54
N LEU A 157 3.55 -11.76 -10.45
CA LEU A 157 4.50 -12.56 -11.25
C LEU A 157 4.82 -11.95 -12.62
N GLN A 158 4.26 -10.79 -12.93
CA GLN A 158 4.49 -10.14 -14.21
C GLN A 158 5.92 -9.59 -14.30
N THR A 159 6.53 -9.83 -15.46
CA THR A 159 7.90 -9.42 -15.80
C THR A 159 7.93 -8.22 -16.75
N TRP A 160 6.75 -7.67 -17.07
CA TRP A 160 6.53 -6.49 -17.88
C TRP A 160 5.41 -5.67 -17.27
N PHE A 161 5.43 -4.35 -17.47
CA PHE A 161 4.41 -3.44 -16.96
C PHE A 161 3.02 -3.91 -17.36
N THR A 162 2.24 -4.29 -16.35
CA THR A 162 0.87 -4.76 -16.48
C THR A 162 0.02 -4.01 -15.48
N GLN A 163 -1.23 -3.69 -15.84
CA GLN A 163 -2.18 -3.07 -14.91
C GLN A 163 -2.28 -3.90 -13.64
N TRP A 164 -2.13 -3.23 -12.50
CA TRP A 164 -2.05 -3.92 -11.22
C TRP A 164 -2.88 -3.21 -10.18
N ASN A 165 -3.84 -3.93 -9.60
CA ASN A 165 -4.81 -3.39 -8.67
C ASN A 165 -4.48 -3.69 -7.21
N LYS A 166 -3.39 -4.43 -6.93
CA LYS A 166 -2.94 -4.70 -5.54
C LYS A 166 -1.91 -3.68 -5.04
N ILE A 167 -1.73 -2.58 -5.76
CA ILE A 167 -1.00 -1.39 -5.31
C ILE A 167 -2.02 -0.26 -5.24
N GLY A 168 -2.03 0.45 -4.12
CA GLY A 168 -2.90 1.61 -3.93
C GLY A 168 -2.23 2.83 -4.51
N LEU A 169 -2.91 3.53 -5.41
CA LEU A 169 -2.45 4.79 -5.98
C LEU A 169 -3.40 5.89 -5.52
N TYR A 170 -2.83 6.95 -4.97
CA TYR A 170 -3.56 8.04 -4.34
C TYR A 170 -3.21 9.36 -5.03
N TYR A 171 -4.20 10.24 -5.07
CA TYR A 171 -4.01 11.64 -5.41
C TYR A 171 -4.63 12.51 -4.32
N ASN A 172 -3.83 13.40 -3.71
CA ASN A 172 -4.23 14.24 -2.57
C ASN A 172 -4.94 13.41 -1.48
N ASN A 173 -4.31 12.31 -1.09
CA ASN A 173 -4.75 11.35 -0.06
C ASN A 173 -6.05 10.59 -0.37
N SER A 174 -6.64 10.77 -1.56
CA SER A 174 -7.80 10.00 -2.02
C SER A 174 -7.33 8.83 -2.87
N LEU A 175 -7.82 7.62 -2.60
CA LEU A 175 -7.54 6.45 -3.43
C LEU A 175 -8.16 6.65 -4.81
N VAL A 176 -7.34 6.62 -5.86
CA VAL A 176 -7.78 6.80 -7.25
C VAL A 176 -7.65 5.52 -8.08
N TRP A 177 -6.83 4.56 -7.65
CA TRP A 177 -6.67 3.26 -8.30
C TRP A 177 -6.21 2.19 -7.31
N GLY A 178 -6.64 0.95 -7.54
CA GLY A 178 -6.25 -0.22 -6.75
C GLY A 178 -7.24 -0.55 -5.64
N ILE A 179 -6.90 -1.59 -4.89
CA ILE A 179 -7.67 -2.14 -3.79
C ILE A 179 -6.72 -2.27 -2.60
N GLU A 180 -7.09 -1.70 -1.46
CA GLU A 180 -6.36 -1.87 -0.21
C GLU A 180 -6.65 -3.28 0.36
N PRO A 181 -5.66 -3.94 0.99
CA PRO A 181 -5.94 -5.17 1.74
C PRO A 181 -6.85 -4.86 2.93
N ASP A 182 -7.72 -5.81 3.26
CA ASP A 182 -8.56 -5.69 4.45
C ASP A 182 -7.68 -5.76 5.71
N CYS A 183 -7.58 -4.62 6.40
CA CYS A 183 -6.86 -4.46 7.66
C CYS A 183 -7.82 -4.38 8.86
N SER A 184 -9.12 -4.68 8.68
CA SER A 184 -10.16 -4.55 9.71
C SER A 184 -10.05 -5.60 10.81
N GLN A 185 -9.35 -6.71 10.55
CA GLN A 185 -9.09 -7.75 11.54
C GLN A 185 -7.66 -7.56 12.08
N PRO A 186 -7.48 -7.10 13.33
CA PRO A 186 -6.16 -7.12 13.94
C PRO A 186 -5.66 -8.57 13.92
N VAL A 187 -4.42 -8.78 13.49
CA VAL A 187 -3.77 -10.08 13.65
C VAL A 187 -3.82 -10.39 15.14
N PRO A 188 -4.41 -11.54 15.58
CA PRO A 188 -4.47 -11.86 16.99
C PRO A 188 -3.07 -11.74 17.55
N THR A 189 -2.89 -10.84 18.54
CA THR A 189 -1.59 -10.61 19.17
C THR A 189 -1.07 -11.98 19.56
N PRO A 190 0.09 -12.41 19.03
CA PRO A 190 0.56 -13.73 19.37
C PRO A 190 0.80 -13.77 20.87
N THR A 191 0.05 -14.60 21.59
CA THR A 191 0.33 -14.90 22.99
C THR A 191 1.80 -15.26 23.09
N ILE A 192 2.54 -14.51 23.92
CA ILE A 192 3.96 -14.70 24.18
C ILE A 192 4.13 -16.16 24.62
N GLY A 193 4.55 -17.02 23.69
CA GLY A 193 4.53 -18.45 23.90
C GLY A 193 4.70 -19.24 22.61
N PHE A 194 4.02 -18.84 21.51
CA PHE A 194 4.06 -19.63 20.28
C PHE A 194 4.58 -18.91 19.03
N ALA A 195 4.21 -17.66 18.76
CA ALA A 195 4.66 -17.01 17.50
C ALA A 195 6.07 -16.43 17.59
N MET A 196 6.51 -15.93 18.75
CA MET A 196 7.93 -15.61 18.95
C MET A 196 8.77 -16.88 18.80
N PHE A 197 8.30 -18.00 19.36
CA PHE A 197 8.92 -19.32 19.17
C PHE A 197 8.88 -19.79 17.71
N LYS A 198 7.85 -19.47 16.93
CA LYS A 198 7.76 -19.83 15.50
C LYS A 198 8.69 -18.96 14.64
N LYS A 199 8.81 -17.66 14.95
CA LYS A 199 9.78 -16.75 14.30
C LYS A 199 11.22 -17.14 14.67
N ILE A 200 11.49 -17.45 15.93
CA ILE A 200 12.79 -17.95 16.42
C ILE A 200 13.11 -19.35 15.88
N LYS A 201 12.15 -20.30 15.84
CA LYS A 201 12.36 -21.62 15.22
C LYS A 201 12.58 -21.52 13.71
N LYS A 202 11.90 -20.59 13.01
CA LYS A 202 12.16 -20.33 11.60
C LYS A 202 13.59 -19.81 11.41
N VAL A 203 14.08 -18.92 12.27
CA VAL A 203 15.50 -18.45 12.26
C VAL A 203 16.48 -19.60 12.58
N LEU A 204 16.19 -20.44 13.58
CA LEU A 204 17.06 -21.58 13.97
C LEU A 204 17.15 -22.65 12.87
N ASN A 205 16.08 -22.89 12.11
CA ASN A 205 16.09 -23.85 11.00
C ASN A 205 16.85 -23.35 9.76
N TYR A 206 17.14 -22.05 9.66
CA TYR A 206 17.95 -21.47 8.59
C TYR A 206 19.46 -21.41 8.92
N LEU A 207 19.86 -21.83 10.13
CA LEU A 207 21.25 -21.89 10.60
C LEU A 207 21.86 -23.30 10.51
N GLN A 208 21.18 -24.26 9.87
CA GLN A 208 21.68 -25.60 9.52
C GLN A 208 21.76 -25.73 8.00
#